data_AF-E9E364-F1
#
_entry.id   AF-E9E364-F1
#
_cell.length_a   1.000
_cell.length_b   1.000
_cell.length_c   1.000
_cell.angle_alpha   90.00
_cell.angle_beta   90.00
_cell.angle_gamma   90.00
#
_symmetry.space_group_name_H-M   'P 1'
#
loop_
_entity.id
_entity.type
_entity.pdbx_description
1 polymer ?
#
loop_
_entity_poly.entity_id
_entity_poly.type
_entity_poly.pdbx_seq_one_letter_code
_entity_poly.pdbx_strand_id
1 'polypeptide(L)'
;MSSSAINIARRRSIPERSIRVLVSPTPVTFAERRSVLQVLEQYGPVEVFKMTPGYHANFISVTKEAATASKLVEYSPLTYHIPVNEINADVCTADLDESEGLNSLKTNQPSMTTAPDQPPPLVTKHVFTSHAASSRQQQRQFTLEIFPAPDYKHKFAMTGSPLHQSWPEAYRNDKSFLAATLKQSLPQTMPSKGLAHWLFDVGGNNASESERKAERLQLKGWMPSRMKE
;
A
#
# COMPACT_ATOMS: atom_id res chain seq x y z
N MET A 1 -23.58 7.40 18.65
CA MET A 1 -23.97 8.34 17.56
C MET A 1 -22.81 9.22 17.04
N SER A 2 -21.60 9.22 17.61
CA SER A 2 -20.52 10.13 17.18
C SER A 2 -19.79 9.78 15.87
N SER A 3 -19.67 8.51 15.49
CA SER A 3 -18.75 8.12 14.39
C SER A 3 -19.16 8.63 13.00
N SER A 4 -20.46 8.84 12.74
CA SER A 4 -20.93 9.33 11.43
C SER A 4 -20.62 10.82 11.24
N ALA A 5 -20.86 11.64 12.27
CA ALA A 5 -20.56 13.07 12.25
C ALA A 5 -19.06 13.35 12.08
N ILE A 6 -18.22 12.59 12.79
CA ILE A 6 -16.75 12.69 12.68
C ILE A 6 -16.28 12.36 11.25
N ASN A 7 -16.85 11.32 10.63
CA ASN A 7 -16.50 10.97 9.25
C ASN A 7 -16.93 12.03 8.24
N ILE A 8 -18.07 12.70 8.44
CA ILE A 8 -18.53 13.78 7.57
C ILE A 8 -17.61 15.00 7.71
N ALA A 9 -17.26 15.41 8.93
CA ALA A 9 -16.31 16.49 9.17
C ALA A 9 -14.92 16.17 8.60
N ARG A 10 -14.46 14.91 8.75
CA ARG A 10 -13.20 14.43 8.15
C ARG A 10 -13.23 14.54 6.63
N ARG A 11 -14.33 14.12 5.99
CA ARG A 11 -14.47 14.21 4.53
C ARG A 11 -14.48 15.65 4.01
N ARG A 12 -15.00 16.60 4.80
CA ARG A 12 -14.99 18.04 4.44
C ARG A 12 -13.59 18.65 4.53
N SER A 13 -12.74 18.16 5.43
CA SER A 13 -11.35 18.62 5.60
C SER A 13 -10.33 17.87 4.75
N ILE A 14 -10.75 17.05 3.78
CA ILE A 14 -9.84 16.35 2.85
C ILE A 14 -8.92 17.33 2.08
N PRO A 15 -9.40 18.45 1.52
CA PRO A 15 -8.54 19.40 0.82
C PRO A 15 -7.39 19.94 1.68
N GLU A 16 -7.67 20.28 2.94
CA GLU A 16 -6.71 20.92 3.86
C GLU A 16 -5.60 19.97 4.33
N ARG A 17 -5.88 18.66 4.33
CA ARG A 17 -4.93 17.59 4.71
C ARG A 17 -4.22 16.95 3.52
N SER A 18 -4.47 17.46 2.31
CA SER A 18 -3.95 16.86 1.07
C SER A 18 -2.71 17.59 0.61
N ILE A 19 -1.68 16.80 0.33
CA ILE A 19 -0.38 17.28 -0.13
C ILE A 19 0.04 16.54 -1.39
N ARG A 20 0.78 17.24 -2.24
CA ARG A 20 1.49 16.68 -3.38
C ARG A 20 2.96 16.53 -3.00
N VAL A 21 3.53 15.38 -3.30
CA VAL A 21 4.92 15.04 -2.97
C VAL A 21 5.64 14.71 -4.27
N LEU A 22 6.63 15.53 -4.61
CA LEU A 22 7.55 15.26 -5.71
C LEU A 22 8.84 14.68 -5.14
N VAL A 23 9.30 13.57 -5.72
CA VAL A 23 10.47 12.84 -5.22
C VAL A 23 11.55 12.82 -6.29
N SER A 24 12.74 13.28 -5.94
CA SER A 24 13.93 13.25 -6.80
C SER A 24 15.10 12.55 -6.09
N PRO A 25 15.76 11.54 -6.71
CA PRO A 25 15.43 10.92 -7.99
C PRO A 25 14.12 10.11 -7.94
N THR A 26 13.58 9.75 -9.11
CA THR A 26 12.30 9.01 -9.18
C THR A 26 12.40 7.66 -8.45
N PRO A 27 11.53 7.38 -7.47
CA PRO A 27 11.54 6.10 -6.75
C PRO A 27 10.91 5.01 -7.64
N VAL A 28 11.72 4.07 -8.08
CA VAL A 28 11.32 3.00 -9.03
C VAL A 28 10.91 1.73 -8.28
N THR A 29 11.63 1.39 -7.21
CA THR A 29 11.35 0.16 -6.46
C THR A 29 10.21 0.35 -5.46
N PHE A 30 9.64 -0.76 -5.00
CA PHE A 30 8.65 -0.72 -3.92
C PHE A 30 9.29 -0.26 -2.60
N ALA A 31 10.50 -0.71 -2.31
CA ALA A 31 11.24 -0.32 -1.11
C ALA A 31 11.44 1.21 -1.08
N GLU A 32 11.89 1.81 -2.18
CA GLU A 32 12.07 3.26 -2.29
C GLU A 32 10.76 4.00 -2.03
N ARG A 33 9.67 3.58 -2.67
CA ARG A 33 8.33 4.16 -2.47
C ARG A 33 7.84 4.00 -1.03
N ARG A 34 8.10 2.85 -0.38
CA ARG A 34 7.73 2.62 1.02
C ARG A 34 8.55 3.50 1.95
N SER A 35 9.82 3.74 1.65
CA SER A 35 10.68 4.66 2.41
C SER A 35 10.19 6.11 2.31
N VAL A 36 9.74 6.58 1.14
CA VAL A 36 9.06 7.90 1.01
C VAL A 36 7.90 7.99 2.01
N LEU A 37 7.04 6.97 2.01
CA LEU A 37 5.90 6.93 2.92
C LEU A 37 6.33 6.89 4.39
N GLN A 38 7.38 6.13 4.73
CA GLN A 38 7.91 6.09 6.10
C GLN A 38 8.39 7.46 6.58
N VAL A 39 9.06 8.22 5.71
CA VAL A 39 9.51 9.59 6.02
C VAL A 39 8.31 10.49 6.31
N LEU A 40 7.26 10.42 5.51
CA LEU A 40 6.03 11.18 5.77
C LEU A 40 5.35 10.76 7.08
N GLU A 41 5.34 9.44 7.37
CA GLU A 41 4.78 8.88 8.60
C GLU A 41 5.49 9.34 9.89
N GLN A 42 6.75 9.82 9.80
CA GLN A 42 7.47 10.40 10.94
C GLN A 42 6.82 11.69 11.45
N TYR A 43 6.14 12.44 10.59
CA TYR A 43 5.46 13.69 10.94
C TYR A 43 4.03 13.46 11.42
N GLY A 44 3.43 12.33 11.04
CA GLY A 44 2.11 11.91 11.50
C GLY A 44 1.49 10.82 10.60
N PRO A 45 0.38 10.22 11.03
CA PRO A 45 -0.25 9.14 10.28
C PRO A 45 -0.76 9.60 8.91
N VAL A 46 -0.47 8.81 7.88
CA VAL A 46 -0.93 9.02 6.50
C VAL A 46 -2.14 8.10 6.22
N GLU A 47 -3.24 8.67 5.73
CA GLU A 47 -4.44 7.91 5.38
C GLU A 47 -4.38 7.35 3.96
N VAL A 48 -3.81 8.13 3.03
CA VAL A 48 -3.70 7.74 1.61
C VAL A 48 -2.32 8.15 1.12
N PHE A 49 -1.66 7.24 0.41
CA PHE A 49 -0.46 7.53 -0.34
C PHE A 49 -0.57 6.87 -1.71
N LYS A 50 -0.65 7.67 -2.76
CA LYS A 50 -0.92 7.18 -4.11
C LYS A 50 -0.06 7.90 -5.14
N MET A 51 0.55 7.13 -6.03
CA MET A 51 1.24 7.67 -7.21
C MET A 51 0.24 8.25 -8.22
N THR A 52 0.56 9.43 -8.77
CA THR A 52 -0.25 10.08 -9.80
C THR A 52 -0.10 9.33 -11.12
N PRO A 53 -1.20 9.00 -11.85
CA PRO A 53 -1.10 8.35 -13.15
C PRO A 53 -0.23 9.16 -14.11
N GLY A 54 0.71 8.50 -14.79
CA GLY A 54 1.62 9.13 -15.75
C GLY A 54 2.84 9.85 -15.14
N TYR A 55 2.93 10.00 -13.82
CA TYR A 55 4.05 10.69 -13.17
C TYR A 55 4.60 9.86 -11.99
N HIS A 56 5.66 9.09 -12.25
CA HIS A 56 6.23 8.15 -11.28
C HIS A 56 6.96 8.82 -10.10
N ALA A 57 7.35 10.09 -10.26
CA ALA A 57 7.97 10.90 -9.21
C ALA A 57 6.95 11.68 -8.37
N ASN A 58 5.66 11.65 -8.74
CA ASN A 58 4.63 12.51 -8.17
C ASN A 58 3.59 11.68 -7.41
N PHE A 59 3.42 11.99 -6.14
CA PHE A 59 2.51 11.31 -5.24
C PHE A 59 1.49 12.29 -4.67
N ILE A 60 0.26 11.82 -4.50
CA ILE A 60 -0.77 12.48 -3.72
C ILE A 60 -0.86 11.74 -2.39
N SER A 61 -0.68 12.50 -1.31
CA SER A 61 -0.79 12.01 0.06
C SER A 61 -1.89 12.76 0.81
N VAL A 62 -2.59 12.05 1.69
CA VAL A 62 -3.63 12.61 2.56
C VAL A 62 -3.24 12.28 3.99
N THR A 63 -2.91 13.28 4.79
CA THR A 63 -2.57 13.09 6.20
C THR A 63 -3.83 12.91 7.05
N LYS A 64 -3.71 12.29 8.22
CA LYS A 64 -4.84 12.15 9.15
C LYS A 64 -5.31 13.50 9.70
N GLU A 65 -4.39 14.45 9.86
CA GLU A 65 -4.61 15.78 10.45
C GLU A 65 -4.12 16.88 9.51
N ALA A 66 -4.86 17.99 9.44
CA ALA A 66 -4.49 19.13 8.59
C ALA A 66 -3.23 19.85 9.09
N ALA A 67 -3.01 19.89 10.41
CA ALA A 67 -1.81 20.48 11.00
C ALA A 67 -0.53 19.78 10.49
N THR A 68 -0.56 18.45 10.35
CA THR A 68 0.57 17.68 9.79
C THR A 68 0.83 18.05 8.33
N ALA A 69 -0.20 18.27 7.52
CA ALA A 69 -0.04 18.69 6.13
C ALA A 69 0.63 20.06 6.04
N SER A 70 0.15 21.05 6.80
CA SER A 70 0.78 22.38 6.87
C SER A 70 2.23 22.31 7.33
N LYS A 71 2.50 21.49 8.35
CA LYS A 71 3.85 21.25 8.86
C LYS A 71 4.76 20.68 7.77
N LEU A 72 4.34 19.63 7.07
CA LEU A 72 5.12 19.00 6.00
C LEU A 72 5.43 19.97 4.84
N VAL A 73 4.51 20.88 4.53
CA VAL A 73 4.74 21.95 3.53
C VAL A 73 5.78 22.95 4.05
N GLU A 74 5.73 23.32 5.33
CA GLU A 74 6.68 24.26 5.95
C GLU A 74 8.12 23.70 6.02
N TYR A 75 8.28 22.41 6.33
CA TYR A 75 9.60 21.75 6.36
C TYR A 75 10.11 21.32 4.98
N SER A 76 9.34 21.54 3.91
CA SER A 76 9.77 21.21 2.56
C SER A 76 10.93 22.11 2.11
N PRO A 77 11.97 21.58 1.43
CA PRO A 77 12.14 20.19 0.99
C PRO A 77 12.79 19.28 2.05
N LEU A 78 12.37 18.01 2.09
CA LEU A 78 12.92 16.98 2.99
C LEU A 78 13.96 16.12 2.29
N THR A 79 15.08 15.84 2.94
CA THR A 79 16.13 14.96 2.40
C THR A 79 16.29 13.71 3.27
N TYR A 80 16.28 12.53 2.66
CA TYR A 80 16.45 11.27 3.37
C TYR A 80 17.34 10.29 2.62
N HIS A 81 17.91 9.36 3.38
CA HIS A 81 18.84 8.34 2.87
C HIS A 81 18.24 6.94 3.03
N ILE A 82 18.28 6.17 1.94
CA ILE A 82 17.89 4.76 1.92
C ILE A 82 19.16 3.90 1.84
N PRO A 83 19.36 2.92 2.73
CA PRO A 83 20.43 1.95 2.56
C PRO A 83 20.13 1.08 1.33
N VAL A 84 21.00 1.11 0.32
CA VAL A 84 20.96 0.19 -0.81
C VAL A 84 21.65 -1.09 -0.37
N ASN A 85 20.85 -2.13 -0.17
CA ASN A 85 21.39 -3.49 -0.14
C ASN A 85 21.57 -3.90 -1.60
N GLU A 86 22.80 -3.89 -2.10
CA GLU A 86 23.12 -4.54 -3.36
C GLU A 86 22.95 -6.06 -3.14
N ILE A 87 21.76 -6.55 -3.46
CA ILE A 87 21.55 -7.99 -3.59
C ILE A 87 22.27 -8.35 -4.89
N ASN A 88 23.49 -8.88 -4.77
CA ASN A 88 24.13 -9.57 -5.88
C ASN A 88 23.14 -10.61 -6.38
N ALA A 89 22.65 -10.43 -7.61
CA ALA A 89 21.69 -11.32 -8.24
C ALA A 89 22.39 -12.64 -8.58
N ASP A 90 22.56 -13.49 -7.58
CA ASP A 90 22.69 -14.93 -7.77
C ASP A 90 21.33 -15.54 -7.43
N VAL A 91 20.54 -15.75 -8.48
CA VAL A 91 19.21 -16.36 -8.40
C VAL A 91 19.41 -17.84 -8.11
N CYS A 92 19.40 -18.21 -6.83
CA CYS A 92 19.07 -19.57 -6.41
C CYS A 92 17.64 -19.57 -5.87
N THR A 93 16.68 -19.76 -6.77
CA THR A 93 15.36 -20.29 -6.41
C THR A 93 15.52 -21.74 -5.97
N ALA A 94 15.47 -22.01 -4.67
CA ALA A 94 14.88 -23.24 -4.11
C ALA A 94 14.75 -23.14 -2.57
N ASP A 95 13.64 -23.71 -2.13
CA ASP A 95 13.30 -24.19 -0.80
C ASP A 95 12.90 -23.22 0.33
N LEU A 96 11.61 -23.37 0.66
CA LEU A 96 11.01 -23.18 1.97
C LEU A 96 11.71 -24.13 2.95
N ASP A 97 12.42 -23.60 3.94
CA ASP A 97 12.52 -24.26 5.23
C ASP A 97 12.55 -23.23 6.38
N GLU A 98 11.96 -23.67 7.48
CA GLU A 98 11.57 -22.95 8.66
C GLU A 98 12.76 -22.48 9.52
N SER A 99 12.55 -21.33 10.17
CA SER A 99 12.95 -21.08 11.55
C SER A 99 14.44 -21.09 11.89
N GLU A 100 15.15 -19.96 11.66
CA GLU A 100 16.23 -19.54 12.56
C GLU A 100 16.32 -18.00 12.72
N GLY A 101 16.26 -17.53 13.97
CA GLY A 101 17.03 -16.36 14.42
C GLY A 101 16.41 -14.97 14.30
N LEU A 102 15.35 -14.70 15.05
CA LEU A 102 14.71 -13.39 15.23
C LEU A 102 15.57 -12.41 16.08
N ASN A 103 16.86 -12.21 15.75
CA ASN A 103 17.78 -11.36 16.51
C ASN A 103 18.66 -10.46 15.61
N SER A 104 18.06 -9.71 14.68
CA SER A 104 18.78 -8.58 14.05
C SER A 104 17.88 -7.45 13.58
N LEU A 105 16.81 -7.15 14.34
CA LEU A 105 16.08 -5.88 14.24
C LEU A 105 16.76 -4.84 15.13
N LYS A 106 17.94 -4.36 14.73
CA LYS A 106 18.42 -3.04 15.15
C LYS A 106 18.21 -2.08 13.99
N THR A 107 17.09 -1.36 14.07
CA THR A 107 16.90 0.02 13.59
C THR A 107 17.52 0.37 12.24
N ASN A 108 16.91 -0.08 11.14
CA ASN A 108 17.03 0.59 9.84
C ASN A 108 15.98 1.70 9.78
N GLN A 109 16.15 2.73 10.60
CA GLN A 109 15.36 3.94 10.55
C GLN A 109 16.04 4.89 9.55
N PRO A 110 15.32 5.43 8.54
CA PRO A 110 15.91 6.43 7.66
C PRO A 110 16.31 7.66 8.50
N SER A 111 17.61 7.96 8.50
CA SER A 111 18.18 9.07 9.25
C SER A 111 18.09 10.36 8.43
N MET A 112 17.65 11.45 9.08
CA MET A 112 17.60 12.79 8.48
C MET A 112 18.81 13.60 8.95
N THR A 113 19.44 14.36 8.05
CA THR A 113 20.49 15.33 8.41
C THR A 113 20.07 16.71 7.93
N THR A 114 19.94 17.65 8.87
CA THR A 114 19.74 19.09 8.61
C THR A 114 21.08 19.81 8.78
N ALA A 115 21.58 20.50 7.74
CA ALA A 115 22.82 21.29 7.80
C ALA A 115 22.55 22.72 8.34
N PRO A 116 23.50 23.34 9.07
CA PRO A 116 24.39 24.36 8.45
C PRO A 116 25.85 24.43 8.99
N ASP A 117 26.68 25.22 8.28
CA ASP A 117 28.14 25.48 8.33
C ASP A 117 28.85 25.78 9.68
N GLN A 118 30.05 25.20 9.92
CA GLN A 118 31.36 25.84 10.32
C GLN A 118 32.47 24.82 10.78
N PRO A 119 33.79 25.18 10.78
CA PRO A 119 34.97 24.29 10.60
C PRO A 119 35.67 23.78 11.90
N PRO A 120 36.77 22.98 11.80
CA PRO A 120 37.21 22.03 12.85
C PRO A 120 38.28 22.59 13.83
N PRO A 121 38.50 21.89 14.96
CA PRO A 121 39.86 21.57 15.39
C PRO A 121 39.98 20.06 15.73
N LEU A 122 40.83 19.27 15.05
CA LEU A 122 42.28 19.05 15.23
C LEU A 122 42.69 18.26 16.50
N VAL A 123 43.27 17.07 16.22
CA VAL A 123 44.15 16.19 17.03
C VAL A 123 43.44 15.26 18.03
N THR A 124 43.47 13.93 17.86
CA THR A 124 44.61 13.10 18.29
C THR A 124 44.71 11.79 17.51
N LYS A 125 45.93 11.48 17.06
CA LYS A 125 46.33 10.23 16.40
C LYS A 125 46.18 9.05 17.36
N HIS A 126 45.41 8.04 16.96
CA HIS A 126 45.73 6.66 17.29
C HIS A 126 45.62 5.79 16.04
N VAL A 127 46.79 5.39 15.57
CA VAL A 127 47.00 4.38 14.54
C VAL A 127 46.61 3.04 15.16
N PHE A 128 45.45 2.54 14.77
CA PHE A 128 45.18 1.11 14.74
C PHE A 128 44.62 0.80 13.35
N THR A 129 45.52 0.37 12.47
CA THR A 129 45.17 -0.34 11.25
C THR A 129 44.55 -1.69 11.64
N SER A 130 43.25 -1.68 11.86
CA SER A 130 42.42 -2.86 11.61
C SER A 130 41.77 -2.66 10.25
N HIS A 131 41.99 -3.62 9.36
CA HIS A 131 41.24 -3.76 8.11
C HIS A 131 39.77 -4.06 8.45
N ALA A 132 39.02 -3.04 8.89
CA ALA A 132 37.58 -3.04 8.75
C ALA A 132 37.33 -2.63 7.30
N ALA A 133 37.08 -3.61 6.44
CA ALA A 133 36.40 -3.37 5.20
C ALA A 133 35.11 -2.60 5.56
N SER A 134 35.12 -1.28 5.38
CA SER A 134 33.91 -0.50 5.35
C SER A 134 33.09 -1.09 4.23
N SER A 135 32.13 -1.95 4.57
CA SER A 135 30.95 -2.16 3.79
C SER A 135 30.32 -0.77 3.65
N ARG A 136 30.76 -0.01 2.63
CA ARG A 136 30.08 1.20 2.18
C ARG A 136 28.73 0.71 1.71
N GLN A 137 27.79 0.59 2.64
CA GLN A 137 26.37 0.50 2.31
C GLN A 137 26.12 1.73 1.47
N GLN A 138 25.95 1.54 0.16
CA GLN A 138 25.69 2.66 -0.73
C GLN A 138 24.35 3.25 -0.27
N GLN A 139 24.36 4.48 0.22
CA GLN A 139 23.12 5.14 0.65
C GLN A 139 22.61 5.97 -0.52
N ARG A 140 21.38 5.69 -0.94
CA ARG A 140 20.71 6.48 -1.98
C ARG A 140 19.96 7.62 -1.33
N GLN A 141 20.33 8.85 -1.69
CA GLN A 141 19.69 10.05 -1.21
C GLN A 141 18.49 10.41 -2.08
N PHE A 142 17.42 10.86 -1.44
CA PHE A 142 16.22 11.35 -2.08
C PHE A 142 15.78 12.66 -1.44
N THR A 143 15.24 13.55 -2.26
CA THR A 143 14.67 14.83 -1.87
C THR A 143 13.17 14.81 -2.16
N LEU A 144 12.36 15.14 -1.16
CA LEU A 144 10.92 15.32 -1.29
C LEU A 144 10.62 16.81 -1.29
N GLU A 145 9.99 17.28 -2.35
CA GLU A 145 9.36 18.59 -2.39
C GLU A 145 7.86 18.41 -2.14
N ILE A 146 7.35 19.09 -1.12
CA ILE A 146 5.98 18.93 -0.64
C ILE A 146 5.23 20.23 -0.87
N PHE A 147 4.09 20.12 -1.55
CA PHE A 147 3.22 21.24 -1.87
C PHE A 147 1.80 20.98 -1.34
N PRO A 148 1.05 22.01 -0.94
CA PRO A 148 -0.36 21.85 -0.62
C PRO A 148 -1.13 21.46 -1.88
N ALA A 149 -2.11 20.56 -1.75
CA ALA A 149 -2.95 20.10 -2.86
C ALA A 149 -4.46 20.20 -2.54
N PRO A 150 -4.98 21.37 -2.14
CA PRO A 150 -6.40 21.52 -1.78
C PRO A 150 -7.33 21.42 -3.00
N ASP A 151 -6.81 21.69 -4.20
CA ASP A 151 -7.53 21.64 -5.47
C ASP A 151 -7.65 20.23 -6.05
N TYR A 152 -6.97 19.24 -5.46
CA TYR A 152 -7.00 17.87 -5.96
C TYR A 152 -8.42 17.28 -5.85
N LYS A 153 -8.97 16.86 -7.00
CA LYS A 153 -10.33 16.32 -7.10
C LYS A 153 -10.38 14.87 -6.65
N HIS A 154 -10.28 14.62 -5.34
CA HIS A 154 -10.29 13.27 -4.75
C HIS A 154 -11.48 12.42 -5.22
N LYS A 155 -12.68 13.02 -5.29
CA LYS A 155 -13.89 12.32 -5.75
C LYS A 155 -13.72 11.75 -7.16
N PHE A 156 -13.18 12.56 -8.08
CA PHE A 156 -12.98 12.17 -9.47
C PHE A 156 -11.86 11.13 -9.61
N ALA A 157 -10.76 11.31 -8.87
CA ALA A 157 -9.65 10.37 -8.84
C ALA A 157 -10.04 9.00 -8.27
N MET A 158 -11.09 8.93 -7.44
CA MET A 158 -11.64 7.69 -6.92
C MET A 158 -12.64 7.03 -7.88
N THR A 159 -13.31 7.78 -8.76
CA THR A 159 -14.34 7.24 -9.66
C THR A 159 -13.82 6.13 -10.59
N GLY A 160 -12.55 6.23 -11.03
CA GLY A 160 -11.91 5.19 -11.84
C GLY A 160 -11.40 3.98 -11.05
N SER A 161 -11.52 3.97 -9.72
CA SER A 161 -11.07 2.84 -8.91
C SER A 161 -12.12 1.73 -8.91
N PRO A 162 -11.75 0.46 -9.17
CA PRO A 162 -12.67 -0.67 -9.04
C PRO A 162 -13.23 -0.79 -7.62
N LEU A 163 -12.50 -0.30 -6.61
CA LEU A 163 -12.93 -0.30 -5.21
C LEU A 163 -13.98 0.77 -4.88
N HIS A 164 -14.19 1.75 -5.77
CA HIS A 164 -15.20 2.80 -5.55
C HIS A 164 -16.59 2.40 -6.08
N GLN A 165 -16.66 1.36 -6.91
CA GLN A 165 -17.92 0.91 -7.47
C GLN A 165 -18.80 0.30 -6.37
N SER A 166 -20.11 0.46 -6.50
CA SER A 166 -21.05 -0.27 -5.67
C SER A 166 -20.92 -1.76 -5.94
N TRP A 167 -21.03 -2.58 -4.89
CA TRP A 167 -21.15 -4.03 -5.05
C TRP A 167 -22.26 -4.38 -6.06
N PRO A 168 -22.08 -5.39 -6.91
CA PRO A 168 -23.07 -5.78 -7.91
C PRO A 168 -24.46 -5.99 -7.30
N GLU A 169 -25.51 -5.53 -7.98
CA GLU A 169 -26.87 -5.62 -7.45
C GLU A 169 -27.31 -7.09 -7.26
N ALA A 170 -26.77 -7.99 -8.08
CA ALA A 170 -26.98 -9.43 -7.99
C ALA A 170 -26.61 -10.01 -6.61
N TYR A 171 -25.67 -9.40 -5.87
CA TYR A 171 -25.31 -9.82 -4.51
C TYR A 171 -26.46 -9.64 -3.51
N ARG A 172 -27.37 -8.70 -3.76
CA ARG A 172 -28.55 -8.50 -2.89
C ARG A 172 -29.55 -9.65 -3.00
N ASN A 173 -29.58 -10.30 -4.16
CA ASN A 173 -30.50 -11.40 -4.46
C ASN A 173 -29.88 -12.77 -4.17
N ASP A 174 -28.59 -12.84 -3.88
CA ASP A 174 -27.89 -14.09 -3.56
C ASP A 174 -28.30 -14.61 -2.18
N LYS A 175 -29.06 -15.70 -2.20
CA LYS A 175 -29.50 -16.48 -1.04
C LYS A 175 -28.77 -17.83 -0.93
N SER A 176 -27.61 -17.97 -1.57
CA SER A 176 -26.84 -19.21 -1.52
C SER A 176 -26.44 -19.57 -0.08
N PHE A 177 -26.39 -20.87 0.20
CA PHE A 177 -25.96 -21.39 1.50
C PHE A 177 -24.55 -20.89 1.86
N LEU A 178 -23.63 -20.90 0.90
CA LEU A 178 -22.26 -20.42 1.08
C LEU A 178 -22.23 -18.94 1.49
N ALA A 179 -23.02 -18.08 0.83
CA ALA A 179 -23.07 -16.68 1.20
C ALA A 179 -23.66 -16.46 2.60
N ALA A 180 -24.64 -17.25 3.00
CA ALA A 180 -25.19 -17.21 4.36
C ALA A 180 -24.16 -17.65 5.41
N THR A 181 -23.44 -18.76 5.17
CA THR A 181 -22.40 -19.26 6.06
C THR A 181 -21.24 -18.27 6.19
N LEU A 182 -20.77 -17.71 5.07
CA LEU A 182 -19.68 -16.72 5.09
C LEU A 182 -20.10 -15.42 5.80
N LYS A 183 -21.35 -14.96 5.63
CA LYS A 183 -21.86 -13.80 6.38
C LYS A 183 -21.80 -14.00 7.89
N GLN A 184 -21.94 -15.24 8.38
CA GLN A 184 -21.90 -15.55 9.81
C GLN A 184 -20.47 -15.57 10.37
N SER A 185 -19.49 -15.97 9.56
CA SER A 185 -18.08 -16.06 10.00
C SER A 185 -17.28 -14.78 9.79
N LEU A 186 -17.71 -13.90 8.88
CA LEU A 186 -16.96 -12.70 8.54
C LEU A 186 -17.16 -11.55 9.55
N PRO A 187 -16.09 -10.84 9.93
CA PRO A 187 -16.22 -9.64 10.75
C PRO A 187 -16.93 -8.54 9.98
N GLN A 188 -17.71 -7.69 10.66
CA GLN A 188 -18.51 -6.63 10.05
C GLN A 188 -17.65 -5.44 9.62
N THR A 189 -16.86 -5.66 8.57
CA THR A 189 -15.90 -4.73 7.97
C THR A 189 -16.35 -4.35 6.56
N MET A 190 -15.78 -3.28 5.99
CA MET A 190 -16.06 -2.85 4.62
C MET A 190 -15.99 -3.99 3.56
N PRO A 191 -14.98 -4.87 3.54
CA PRO A 191 -14.90 -5.94 2.55
C PRO A 191 -15.85 -7.12 2.82
N SER A 192 -16.45 -7.24 4.02
CA SER A 192 -17.25 -8.41 4.39
C SER A 192 -18.42 -8.66 3.44
N LYS A 193 -19.02 -7.57 2.92
CA LYS A 193 -20.10 -7.65 1.94
C LYS A 193 -19.65 -8.31 0.64
N GLY A 194 -18.45 -8.05 0.15
CA GLY A 194 -17.91 -8.70 -1.04
C GLY A 194 -17.48 -10.14 -0.77
N LEU A 195 -16.77 -10.35 0.34
CA LEU A 195 -16.25 -11.66 0.75
C LEU A 195 -17.35 -12.68 1.02
N ALA A 196 -18.51 -12.23 1.54
CA ALA A 196 -19.68 -13.07 1.67
C ALA A 196 -20.12 -13.70 0.33
N HIS A 197 -19.91 -13.00 -0.77
CA HIS A 197 -20.31 -13.42 -2.12
C HIS A 197 -19.09 -13.84 -2.95
N TRP A 198 -18.04 -14.36 -2.30
CA TRP A 198 -16.78 -14.74 -2.96
C TRP A 198 -16.96 -15.75 -4.10
N LEU A 199 -17.84 -16.74 -3.92
CA LEU A 199 -18.16 -17.76 -4.94
C LEU A 199 -19.32 -17.37 -5.85
N PHE A 200 -19.71 -16.09 -5.88
CA PHE A 200 -20.82 -15.65 -6.71
C PHE A 200 -20.40 -15.57 -8.18
N ASP A 201 -20.96 -16.45 -9.01
CA ASP A 201 -20.82 -16.33 -10.45
C ASP A 201 -21.75 -15.22 -10.97
N VAL A 202 -21.15 -14.09 -11.33
CA VAL A 202 -21.84 -12.93 -11.91
C VAL A 202 -22.39 -13.27 -13.31
N GLY A 203 -21.83 -14.26 -14.02
CA GLY A 203 -22.24 -14.69 -15.35
C GLY A 203 -23.37 -15.73 -15.35
N GLY A 204 -23.30 -16.75 -14.49
CA GLY A 204 -24.27 -17.86 -14.46
C GLY A 204 -25.68 -17.50 -14.01
N ASN A 205 -25.87 -16.34 -13.35
CA ASN A 205 -27.19 -15.89 -12.91
C ASN A 205 -28.04 -15.25 -14.01
N ASN A 206 -27.44 -14.82 -15.13
CA ASN A 206 -28.15 -14.38 -16.32
C ASN A 206 -28.33 -15.49 -17.37
N ALA A 207 -27.72 -16.65 -17.15
CA ALA A 207 -27.88 -17.80 -18.02
C ALA A 207 -29.34 -18.26 -17.99
N SER A 208 -29.95 -18.35 -19.17
CA SER A 208 -31.32 -18.84 -19.33
C SER A 208 -31.46 -20.26 -18.74
N GLU A 209 -32.67 -20.67 -18.36
CA GLU A 209 -32.91 -22.06 -17.92
C GLU A 209 -32.35 -23.10 -18.91
N SER A 210 -32.31 -22.76 -20.20
CA SER A 210 -31.77 -23.59 -21.27
C SER A 210 -30.27 -23.80 -21.16
N GLU A 211 -29.50 -22.74 -20.89
CA GLU A 211 -28.04 -22.82 -20.77
C GLU A 211 -27.63 -23.62 -19.53
N ARG A 212 -28.33 -23.44 -18.40
CA ARG A 212 -28.10 -24.25 -17.18
C ARG A 212 -28.41 -25.73 -17.40
N LYS A 213 -29.45 -26.05 -18.16
CA LYS A 213 -29.79 -27.43 -18.54
C LYS A 213 -28.69 -28.01 -19.43
N ALA A 214 -28.14 -27.24 -20.37
CA ALA A 214 -27.06 -27.66 -21.25
C ALA A 214 -25.76 -27.96 -20.47
N GLU A 215 -25.33 -27.06 -19.59
CA GLU A 215 -24.14 -27.28 -18.74
C GLU A 215 -24.28 -28.52 -17.85
N ARG A 216 -25.46 -28.72 -17.25
CA ARG A 216 -25.71 -29.89 -16.40
C ARG A 216 -25.64 -31.21 -17.18
N LEU A 217 -26.10 -31.20 -18.44
CA LEU A 217 -25.99 -32.36 -19.33
C LEU A 217 -24.55 -32.63 -19.73
N GLN A 218 -23.76 -31.58 -20.01
CA GLN A 218 -22.33 -31.72 -20.26
C GLN A 218 -21.61 -32.31 -19.06
N LEU A 219 -21.82 -31.77 -17.86
CA LEU A 219 -21.21 -32.29 -16.63
C LEU A 219 -21.59 -33.75 -16.35
N LYS A 220 -22.85 -34.13 -16.63
CA LYS A 220 -23.32 -35.50 -16.45
C LYS A 220 -22.63 -36.49 -17.39
N GLY A 221 -22.23 -36.06 -18.59
CA GLY A 221 -21.42 -36.86 -19.52
C GLY A 221 -19.99 -37.10 -19.02
N TRP A 222 -19.50 -36.24 -18.12
CA TRP A 222 -18.14 -36.31 -17.58
C TRP A 222 -18.08 -37.10 -16.28
N MET A 223 -19.23 -37.37 -15.65
CA MET A 223 -19.27 -38.23 -14.47
C MET A 223 -19.32 -39.71 -14.88
N PRO A 224 -18.48 -40.56 -14.29
CA PRO A 224 -18.53 -42.00 -14.53
C PRO A 224 -19.91 -42.54 -14.15
N SER A 225 -20.67 -42.97 -15.16
CA SER A 225 -21.94 -43.67 -14.99
C SER A 225 -21.67 -44.97 -14.24
N ARG A 226 -22.48 -45.31 -13.23
CA ARG A 226 -22.32 -46.58 -12.50
C ARG A 226 -22.35 -47.73 -13.51
N MET A 227 -21.33 -48.58 -13.45
CA MET A 227 -21.26 -49.85 -14.19
C MET A 227 -22.51 -50.67 -13.88
N LYS A 228 -23.22 -51.13 -14.92
CA LYS A 228 -24.24 -52.18 -14.78
C LYS A 228 -23.53 -53.48 -14.45
N GLU A 229 -24.05 -54.18 -13.45
CA GLU A 229 -23.79 -55.61 -13.20
C GLU A 229 -24.46 -56.48 -14.27
#